data_AF-A0A6A6A013-F1
#
_entry.id   AF-A0A6A6A013-F1
#
_cell.length_a   1.000
_cell.length_b   1.000
_cell.length_c   1.000
_cell.angle_alpha   90.00
_cell.angle_beta   90.00
_cell.angle_gamma   90.00
#
_symmetry.space_group_name_H-M   'P 1'
#
loop_
_entity.id
_entity.type
_entity.pdbx_description
1 polymer ?
#
loop_
_entity_poly.entity_id
_entity_poly.type
_entity_poly.pdbx_seq_one_letter_code
_entity_poly.pdbx_strand_id
1 'polypeptide(L)'
;MCFFDQHRFACGDWKWGHFRQHCAKEYRIGETCGMKLIMQTVPTGTKCKLCEKIDTKMRRRAAEVDRINRWQREGNKFRASIDKSMELIRGLDSEIYELGCERNRRLQQIGTH
;
A
#
# COMPACT_ATOMS: atom_id res chain seq x y z
N MET A 1 22.91 -19.70 -1.79
CA MET A 1 21.56 -19.12 -1.55
C MET A 1 21.54 -18.51 -0.16
N CYS A 2 21.21 -17.23 -0.03
CA CYS A 2 21.18 -16.56 1.27
C CYS A 2 19.77 -16.55 1.84
N PHE A 3 19.64 -16.81 3.14
CA PHE A 3 18.37 -16.90 3.83
C PHE A 3 18.00 -15.55 4.47
N PHE A 4 16.76 -15.13 4.28
CA PHE A 4 16.20 -13.87 4.80
C PHE A 4 14.84 -14.14 5.43
N ASP A 5 14.44 -13.25 6.33
CA ASP A 5 13.05 -13.20 6.76
C ASP A 5 12.17 -12.58 5.66
N GLN A 6 10.89 -12.92 5.71
CA GLN A 6 9.83 -12.25 4.98
C GLN A 6 8.95 -11.52 5.99
N HIS A 7 8.85 -10.19 5.89
CA HIS A 7 7.91 -9.43 6.70
C HIS A 7 6.59 -9.29 5.96
N ARG A 8 5.53 -9.89 6.49
CA ARG A 8 4.19 -9.88 5.88
C ARG A 8 3.28 -8.87 6.57
N PHE A 9 2.75 -7.93 5.80
CA PHE A 9 1.82 -6.91 6.25
C PHE A 9 0.41 -7.48 6.44
N ALA A 10 -0.44 -6.76 7.18
CA ALA A 10 -1.83 -7.17 7.45
C ALA A 10 -2.67 -7.35 6.17
N CYS A 11 -2.36 -6.61 5.10
CA CYS A 11 -3.03 -6.73 3.80
C CYS A 11 -2.54 -7.92 2.96
N GLY A 12 -1.54 -8.67 3.43
CA GLY A 12 -0.93 -9.78 2.70
C GLY A 12 0.27 -9.40 1.82
N ASP A 13 0.51 -8.11 1.58
CA ASP A 13 1.74 -7.61 0.95
C ASP A 13 2.96 -7.97 1.82
N TRP A 14 4.16 -7.97 1.25
CA TRP A 14 5.36 -8.33 2.00
C TRP A 14 6.61 -7.59 1.54
N LYS A 15 7.65 -7.65 2.37
CA LYS A 15 9.00 -7.17 2.02
C LYS A 15 10.05 -8.09 2.61
N TRP A 16 11.24 -8.10 2.00
CA TRP A 16 12.39 -8.76 2.60
C TRP A 16 12.69 -8.15 3.98
N GLY A 17 12.84 -9.02 4.96
CA GLY A 17 13.23 -8.72 6.33
C GLY A 17 14.74 -8.90 6.53
N HIS A 18 15.13 -9.25 7.75
CA HIS A 18 16.53 -9.40 8.13
C HIS A 18 17.22 -10.57 7.43
N PHE A 19 18.50 -10.40 7.14
CA PHE A 19 19.37 -11.51 6.75
C PHE A 19 19.53 -12.47 7.93
N ARG A 20 19.47 -13.78 7.65
CA ARG A 20 19.59 -14.82 8.67
C ARG A 20 20.88 -15.60 8.54
N GLN A 21 21.13 -16.16 7.36
CA GLN A 21 22.20 -17.14 7.20
C GLN A 21 22.72 -17.21 5.77
N HIS A 22 24.03 -17.38 5.61
CA HIS A 22 24.66 -17.73 4.33
C HIS A 22 24.43 -19.23 4.04
N CYS A 23 24.18 -19.65 2.79
CA CYS A 23 24.13 -21.09 2.53
C CYS A 23 25.46 -21.77 2.81
N ALA A 24 25.39 -23.05 3.15
CA ALA A 24 26.54 -23.94 3.28
C ALA A 24 27.36 -24.16 1.98
N LYS A 25 26.83 -23.77 0.81
CA LYS A 25 27.48 -24.02 -0.49
C LYS A 25 28.49 -22.94 -0.90
N GLU A 26 28.45 -21.75 -0.29
CA GLU A 26 29.38 -20.66 -0.61
C GLU A 26 30.56 -20.67 0.39
N TYR A 27 31.72 -21.13 -0.06
CA TYR A 27 32.97 -21.17 0.73
C TYR A 27 33.78 -19.85 0.67
N ARG A 28 33.48 -18.95 -0.27
CA ARG A 28 34.30 -17.75 -0.51
C ARG A 28 33.75 -16.50 0.19
N ILE A 29 34.61 -15.88 0.99
CA ILE A 29 34.41 -14.54 1.56
C ILE A 29 34.53 -13.53 0.40
N GLY A 30 33.42 -12.93 -0.01
CA GLY A 30 33.42 -11.79 -0.94
C GLY A 30 32.42 -11.83 -2.10
N GLU A 31 31.88 -13.00 -2.45
CA GLU A 31 30.82 -13.10 -3.47
C GLU A 31 29.45 -13.18 -2.79
N THR A 32 28.57 -12.23 -3.08
CA THR A 32 27.20 -12.25 -2.57
C THR A 32 26.42 -13.29 -3.35
N CYS A 33 25.84 -14.27 -2.66
CA CYS A 33 24.91 -15.17 -3.30
C CYS A 33 23.76 -14.37 -3.94
N GLY A 34 23.62 -14.44 -5.27
CA GLY A 34 22.57 -13.71 -5.98
C GLY A 34 21.14 -14.16 -5.65
N MET A 35 20.98 -15.32 -5.01
CA MET A 35 19.67 -15.92 -4.75
C MET A 35 19.25 -15.79 -3.28
N LYS A 36 18.09 -15.16 -3.05
CA LYS A 36 17.47 -14.97 -1.73
C LYS A 36 16.38 -16.00 -1.48
N LEU A 37 16.41 -16.65 -0.33
CA LEU A 37 15.40 -17.60 0.13
C LEU A 37 14.73 -17.09 1.40
N ILE A 38 13.47 -17.49 1.60
CA ILE A 38 12.72 -17.19 2.81
C ILE A 38 13.04 -18.25 3.87
N MET A 39 13.45 -17.83 5.06
CA MET A 39 13.62 -18.71 6.23
C MET A 39 12.42 -18.66 7.16
N GLN A 40 11.92 -17.46 7.45
CA GLN A 40 10.76 -17.25 8.32
C GLN A 40 9.89 -16.12 7.79
N THR A 41 8.57 -16.33 7.80
CA THR A 41 7.60 -15.26 7.58
C THR A 41 7.18 -14.66 8.92
N VAL A 42 7.47 -13.39 9.13
CA VAL A 42 7.14 -12.62 10.33
C VAL A 42 5.94 -11.71 10.03
N PRO A 43 4.78 -11.89 10.68
CA PRO A 43 3.66 -10.98 10.53
C PRO A 43 3.99 -9.64 11.21
N THR A 44 3.84 -8.53 10.49
CA THR A 44 4.14 -7.20 11.06
C THR A 44 3.00 -6.61 11.88
N GLY A 45 1.76 -7.09 11.68
CA GLY A 45 0.55 -6.52 12.27
C GLY A 45 0.18 -5.12 11.75
N THR A 46 0.99 -4.55 10.84
CA THR A 46 0.81 -3.18 10.32
C THR A 46 0.31 -3.17 8.89
N LYS A 47 -0.28 -2.04 8.47
CA LYS A 47 -0.62 -1.79 7.07
C LYS A 47 0.64 -1.57 6.26
N CYS A 48 0.63 -1.97 4.98
CA CYS A 48 1.68 -1.58 4.07
C CYS A 48 1.51 -0.09 3.67
N LYS A 49 2.60 0.54 3.21
CA LYS A 49 2.59 1.96 2.78
C LYS A 49 1.51 2.27 1.74
N LEU A 50 1.21 1.31 0.86
CA LEU A 50 0.16 1.47 -0.16
C LEU A 50 -1.23 1.56 0.49
N CYS A 51 -1.52 0.69 1.46
CA CYS A 51 -2.77 0.72 2.22
C CYS A 51 -2.89 2.00 3.07
N GLU A 52 -1.80 2.46 3.69
CA GLU A 52 -1.79 3.73 4.42
C GLU A 52 -2.10 4.93 3.50
N LYS A 53 -1.58 4.91 2.27
CA LYS A 53 -1.87 5.93 1.25
C LYS A 53 -3.34 5.91 0.83
N ILE A 54 -3.92 4.71 0.62
CA ILE A 54 -5.35 4.54 0.33
C ILE A 54 -6.19 5.10 1.47
N ASP A 55 -5.92 4.73 2.72
CA ASP A 55 -6.67 5.21 3.89
C ASP A 55 -6.64 6.74 4.02
N THR A 56 -5.49 7.34 3.73
CA THR A 56 -5.34 8.80 3.79
C THR A 56 -6.21 9.48 2.74
N LYS A 57 -6.29 8.93 1.53
CA LYS A 57 -7.18 9.45 0.48
C LYS A 57 -8.65 9.21 0.79
N MET A 58 -9.00 8.04 1.31
CA MET A 58 -10.37 7.74 1.76
C MET A 58 -10.84 8.72 2.85
N ARG A 59 -10.00 9.02 3.84
CA ARG A 59 -10.30 10.03 4.87
C ARG A 59 -10.48 11.43 4.28
N ARG A 60 -9.60 11.83 3.36
CA ARG A 60 -9.72 13.12 2.66
C ARG A 60 -11.00 13.21 1.84
N ARG A 61 -11.36 12.13 1.14
CA ARG A 61 -12.60 12.03 0.38
C ARG A 61 -13.83 12.17 1.28
N ALA A 62 -13.86 11.44 2.40
CA ALA A 62 -14.95 11.55 3.37
C ALA A 62 -15.12 12.99 3.89
N ALA A 63 -14.01 13.66 4.22
CA ALA A 63 -14.05 15.06 4.66
C ALA A 63 -14.61 16.02 3.60
N GLU A 64 -14.33 15.79 2.31
CA GLU A 64 -14.92 16.59 1.22
C GLU A 64 -16.41 16.29 1.04
N VAL A 65 -16.83 15.02 1.15
CA VAL A 65 -18.25 14.64 1.13
C VAL A 65 -19.01 15.33 2.25
N ASP A 66 -18.48 15.29 3.47
CA ASP A 66 -19.10 15.96 4.63
C ASP A 66 -19.15 17.48 4.45
N ARG A 67 -18.14 18.06 3.81
CA ARG A 67 -18.11 19.49 3.47
C ARG A 67 -19.23 19.86 2.50
N ILE A 68 -19.40 19.10 1.42
CA ILE A 68 -20.49 19.29 0.45
C ILE A 68 -21.85 19.14 1.13
N ASN A 69 -22.04 18.10 1.94
CA ASN A 69 -23.29 17.86 2.65
C ASN A 69 -23.70 19.02 3.55
N ARG A 70 -22.73 19.69 4.21
CA ARG A 70 -23.01 20.91 4.99
C ARG A 70 -23.42 22.08 4.09
N TRP A 71 -22.64 22.35 3.05
CA TRP A 71 -22.89 23.47 2.15
C TRP A 71 -24.20 23.36 1.37
N GLN A 72 -24.61 22.16 0.99
CA GLN A 72 -25.90 21.92 0.31
C GLN A 72 -27.10 22.35 1.17
N ARG A 73 -26.99 22.30 2.50
CA ARG A 73 -28.04 22.76 3.43
C ARG A 73 -28.15 24.27 3.50
N GLU A 74 -27.10 25.00 3.12
CA GLU A 74 -27.07 26.48 3.09
C GLU A 74 -27.56 27.06 1.75
N GLY A 75 -28.10 26.22 0.86
CA GLY A 75 -28.69 26.62 -0.42
C GLY A 75 -27.64 26.97 -1.49
N ASN A 76 -27.96 27.91 -2.37
CA ASN A 76 -27.14 28.21 -3.56
C ASN A 76 -25.85 28.99 -3.29
N LYS A 77 -25.59 29.39 -2.04
CA LYS A 77 -24.45 30.23 -1.64
C LYS A 77 -23.08 29.61 -1.99
N PHE A 78 -22.97 28.28 -1.97
CA PHE A 78 -21.71 27.57 -2.12
C PHE A 78 -21.58 26.79 -3.42
N ARG A 79 -22.38 27.11 -4.45
CA ARG A 79 -22.41 26.34 -5.70
C ARG A 79 -21.01 26.10 -6.30
N ALA A 80 -20.22 27.16 -6.46
CA ALA A 80 -18.85 27.05 -6.98
C ALA A 80 -17.90 26.23 -6.07
N SER A 81 -18.05 26.34 -4.76
CA SER A 81 -17.25 25.57 -3.80
C SER A 81 -17.63 24.09 -3.80
N ILE A 82 -18.92 23.80 -3.94
CA ILE A 82 -19.45 22.45 -4.11
C ILE A 82 -18.90 21.83 -5.39
N ASP A 83 -18.98 22.53 -6.52
CA ASP A 83 -18.47 22.04 -7.82
C ASP A 83 -16.98 21.67 -7.73
N LYS A 84 -16.16 22.56 -7.13
CA LYS A 84 -14.74 22.30 -6.89
C LYS A 84 -14.48 21.09 -5.97
N SER A 85 -15.26 20.94 -4.90
CA SER A 85 -15.14 19.78 -4.02
C SER A 85 -15.59 18.49 -4.72
N MET A 86 -16.58 18.54 -5.62
CA MET A 86 -16.97 17.38 -6.44
C MET A 86 -15.86 16.94 -7.40
N GLU A 87 -15.18 17.89 -8.06
CA GLU A 87 -14.01 17.60 -8.89
C GLU A 87 -12.88 16.95 -8.09
N LEU A 88 -12.61 17.47 -6.88
CA LEU A 88 -11.62 16.90 -5.98
C LEU A 88 -11.99 15.47 -5.55
N ILE A 89 -13.26 15.20 -5.25
CA ILE A 89 -13.74 13.85 -4.92
C ILE A 89 -13.53 12.91 -6.12
N ARG A 90 -13.85 13.33 -7.35
CA ARG A 90 -13.62 12.52 -8.56
C ARG A 90 -12.14 12.17 -8.73
N GLY A 91 -11.24 13.14 -8.53
CA GLY A 91 -9.80 12.91 -8.57
C GLY A 91 -9.34 11.91 -7.50
N LEU A 92 -9.82 12.08 -6.25
CA LEU A 92 -9.52 11.15 -5.16
C LEU A 92 -10.03 9.74 -5.46
N ASP A 93 -11.23 9.60 -6.04
CA ASP A 93 -11.82 8.30 -6.40
C ASP A 93 -10.98 7.58 -7.45
N SER A 94 -10.53 8.27 -8.50
CA SER A 94 -9.62 7.69 -9.50
C SER A 94 -8.30 7.23 -8.87
N GLU A 95 -7.67 8.07 -8.04
CA GLU A 95 -6.40 7.72 -7.40
C GLU A 95 -6.57 6.54 -6.41
N ILE A 96 -7.66 6.49 -5.67
CA ILE A 96 -7.97 5.38 -4.76
C ILE A 96 -8.14 4.08 -5.55
N TYR A 97 -8.84 4.13 -6.68
CA TYR A 97 -9.04 2.99 -7.56
C TYR A 97 -7.71 2.47 -8.11
N GLU A 98 -6.86 3.35 -8.65
CA GLU A 98 -5.54 2.99 -9.17
C GLU A 98 -4.65 2.33 -8.09
N LEU A 99 -4.62 2.89 -6.88
CA LEU A 99 -3.88 2.30 -5.76
C LEU A 99 -4.46 0.94 -5.35
N GLY A 100 -5.78 0.76 -5.45
CA GLY A 100 -6.45 -0.52 -5.22
C GLY A 100 -6.07 -1.58 -6.26
N CYS A 101 -6.01 -1.21 -7.53
CA CYS A 101 -5.52 -2.06 -8.62
C CYS A 101 -4.05 -2.43 -8.42
N GLU A 102 -3.20 -1.47 -8.06
CA GLU A 102 -1.80 -1.74 -7.74
C GLU A 102 -1.67 -2.74 -6.58
N ARG A 103 -2.46 -2.55 -5.50
CA ARG A 103 -2.48 -3.47 -4.36
C ARG A 103 -2.83 -4.88 -4.79
N ASN A 104 -3.88 -5.04 -5.60
CA ASN A 104 -4.30 -6.36 -6.08
C ASN A 104 -3.24 -7.00 -6.97
N ARG A 105 -2.59 -6.23 -7.85
CA ARG A 105 -1.48 -6.72 -8.68
C ARG A 105 -0.31 -7.22 -7.85
N ARG A 106 0.09 -6.46 -6.82
CA ARG A 106 1.17 -6.88 -5.90
C ARG A 106 0.83 -8.20 -5.21
N LEU A 107 -0.42 -8.40 -4.80
CA LEU A 107 -0.85 -9.63 -4.14
C LEU A 107 -0.84 -10.85 -5.08
N GLN A 108 -1.19 -10.66 -6.36
CA GLN A 108 -1.16 -11.75 -7.37
C GLN A 108 0.27 -12.20 -7.70
N GLN A 109 1.24 -11.28 -7.68
CA GLN A 109 2.65 -11.58 -7.96
C GLN A 109 3.33 -12.44 -6.86
N ILE A 110 2.68 -12.61 -5.70
CA ILE A 110 3.22 -13.41 -4.58
C ILE A 110 3.18 -14.92 -4.92
N GLY A 111 2.44 -15.35 -5.95
CA GLY A 111 2.30 -16.76 -6.34
C GLY A 111 3.10 -17.22 -7.57
N THR A 112 3.96 -16.38 -8.16
CA THR A 112 4.65 -16.69 -9.44
C THR A 112 6.15 -16.97 -9.32
N HIS A 113 6.61 -17.57 -8.21
CA HIS A 113 8.00 -18.00 -8.03
C HIS A 113 8.09 -19.47 -7.65
#